data_AF-A0A2H6BD30-F1
#
_entry.id   AF-A0A2H6BD30-F1
#
_cell.length_a   1.000
_cell.length_b   1.000
_cell.length_c   1.000
_cell.angle_alpha   90.00
_cell.angle_beta   90.00
_cell.angle_gamma   90.00
#
_symmetry.space_group_name_H-M   'P 1'
#
loop_
_entity.id
_entity.type
_entity.pdbx_description
1 polymer ?
#
loop_
_entity_poly.entity_id
_entity_poly.type
_entity_poly.pdbx_seq_one_letter_code
_entity_poly.pdbx_strand_id
1 'polypeptide(L)'
;MAARRGRPAFKPTLALRRTVEQLVSVGESHESVARAVGCSRETLEKHFVDELATGASRKRREVVDLLYKSARAGNVSAIKKLEEMTGAASAAEGVRSRGWGGDASGPAVTEPAAEARPEKLGKKEEQQRAAEQVGGKYAVPSAPKLVVVNE
;
A
#
# COMPACT_ATOMS: atom_id res chain seq x y z
N MET A 1 23.86 19.34 49.21
CA MET A 1 23.94 19.19 47.74
C MET A 1 23.16 20.32 47.08
N ALA A 2 23.82 21.41 46.72
CA ALA A 2 23.15 22.57 46.10
C ALA A 2 22.59 22.17 44.73
N ALA A 3 21.28 22.35 44.53
CA ALA A 3 20.64 22.11 43.25
C ALA A 3 21.32 22.99 42.18
N ARG A 4 21.82 22.37 41.11
CA ARG A 4 22.36 23.07 39.94
C ARG A 4 21.36 24.14 39.48
N ARG A 5 21.77 25.40 39.55
CA ARG A 5 20.95 26.57 39.25
C ARG A 5 20.73 26.66 37.73
N GLY A 6 19.54 26.25 37.28
CA GLY A 6 19.13 26.27 35.86
C GLY A 6 17.65 25.88 35.70
N ARG A 7 17.06 26.17 34.52
CA ARG A 7 15.69 25.73 34.18
C ARG A 7 15.63 24.20 34.30
N PRO A 8 14.61 23.63 34.98
CA PRO A 8 14.50 22.19 35.09
C PRO A 8 14.43 21.54 33.71
N ALA A 9 15.03 20.35 33.58
CA ALA A 9 14.95 19.56 32.36
C ALA A 9 13.48 19.23 32.03
N PHE A 10 13.14 19.27 30.74
CA PHE A 10 11.81 18.94 30.26
C PHE A 10 11.46 17.48 30.62
N LYS A 11 10.29 17.27 31.23
CA LYS A 11 9.79 15.95 31.60
C LYS A 11 8.51 15.66 30.82
N PRO A 12 8.52 14.74 29.83
CA PRO A 12 7.31 14.38 29.11
C PRO A 12 6.32 13.68 30.04
N THR A 13 5.14 14.26 30.21
CA THR A 13 4.04 13.65 30.97
C THR A 13 3.18 12.78 30.05
N LEU A 14 2.42 11.84 30.61
CA LEU A 14 1.50 11.01 29.83
C LEU A 14 0.42 11.83 29.12
N ALA A 15 -0.03 12.92 29.72
CA ALA A 15 -0.99 13.84 29.09
C ALA A 15 -0.39 14.47 27.84
N LEU A 16 0.85 14.99 27.92
CA LEU A 16 1.54 15.56 26.77
C LEU A 16 1.78 14.52 25.68
N ARG A 17 2.17 13.29 26.03
CA ARG A 17 2.34 12.19 25.08
C ARG A 17 1.05 11.93 24.28
N ARG A 18 -0.09 11.85 24.98
CA ARG A 18 -1.40 11.68 24.33
C ARG A 18 -1.75 12.84 23.39
N THR A 19 -1.47 14.08 23.80
CA THR A 19 -1.67 15.26 22.96
C THR A 19 -0.81 15.21 21.70
N VAL A 20 0.48 14.83 21.82
CA VAL A 20 1.37 14.67 20.66
C VAL A 20 0.82 13.60 19.71
N GLU A 21 0.43 12.42 20.19
CA GLU A 21 -0.14 11.37 19.34
C GLU A 21 -1.40 11.85 18.59
N GLN A 22 -2.29 12.59 19.27
CA GLN A 22 -3.49 13.15 18.65
C GLN A 22 -3.16 14.14 17.53
N LEU A 23 -2.27 15.10 17.78
CA LEU A 23 -1.91 16.11 16.79
C LEU A 23 -1.16 15.50 15.59
N VAL A 24 -0.27 14.54 15.84
CA VAL A 24 0.41 13.81 14.76
C VAL A 24 -0.59 13.01 13.92
N SER A 25 -1.61 12.43 14.55
CA SER A 25 -2.61 11.63 13.83
C SER A 25 -3.46 12.42 12.85
N VAL A 26 -3.63 13.72 13.07
CA VAL A 26 -4.35 14.62 12.15
C VAL A 26 -3.43 15.28 11.11
N GLY A 27 -2.12 14.99 11.15
CA GLY A 27 -1.15 15.49 10.17
C GLY A 27 -0.55 16.86 10.51
N GLU A 28 -0.60 17.28 11.78
CA GLU A 28 0.05 18.53 12.19
C GLU A 28 1.58 18.48 12.03
N SER A 29 2.16 19.62 11.66
CA SER A 29 3.62 19.76 11.57
C SER A 29 4.29 19.68 12.93
N HIS A 30 5.53 19.17 13.00
CA HIS A 30 6.29 19.09 14.26
C HIS A 30 6.43 20.45 14.95
N GLU A 31 6.52 21.54 14.18
CA GLU A 31 6.56 22.92 14.71
C GLU A 31 5.25 23.30 15.42
N SER A 32 4.11 22.98 14.81
CA SER A 32 2.77 23.21 15.39
C SER A 32 2.58 22.40 16.67
N VAL A 33 2.97 21.12 16.64
CA VAL A 33 2.92 20.22 17.80
C VAL A 33 3.81 20.71 18.94
N ALA A 34 5.05 21.13 18.63
CA ALA A 34 5.98 21.65 19.63
C ALA A 34 5.43 22.90 20.33
N ARG A 35 4.81 23.81 19.57
CA ARG A 35 4.11 25.00 20.10
C ARG A 35 2.94 24.62 21.00
N ALA A 36 2.12 23.66 20.59
CA ALA A 36 0.99 23.19 21.39
C ALA A 36 1.41 22.55 22.72
N VAL A 37 2.56 21.85 22.74
CA VAL A 37 3.16 21.26 23.95
C VAL A 37 3.94 22.28 24.80
N GLY A 38 4.31 23.43 24.23
CA GLY A 38 5.11 24.45 24.89
C GLY A 38 6.61 24.12 24.98
N CYS A 39 7.15 23.44 23.97
CA CYS A 39 8.57 23.07 23.89
C CYS A 39 9.18 23.45 22.53
N SER A 40 10.51 23.35 22.40
CA SER A 40 11.17 23.48 21.09
C SER A 40 11.01 22.20 20.29
N ARG A 41 11.09 22.29 18.96
CA ARG A 41 11.07 21.11 18.06
C ARG A 41 12.13 20.07 18.44
N GLU A 42 13.36 20.51 18.73
CA GLU A 42 14.43 19.63 19.21
C GLU A 42 14.05 18.86 20.49
N THR A 43 13.34 19.52 21.41
CA THR A 43 12.85 18.88 22.64
C THR A 43 11.73 17.88 22.32
N LEU A 44 10.86 18.22 21.37
CA LEU A 44 9.79 17.33 20.91
C LEU A 44 10.38 16.04 20.32
N GLU A 45 11.28 16.17 19.35
CA GLU A 45 11.92 15.04 18.67
C GLU A 45 12.73 14.18 19.63
N LYS A 46 13.37 14.77 20.64
CA LYS A 46 14.13 14.00 21.65
C LYS A 46 13.25 13.20 22.61
N HIS A 47 12.11 13.75 23.03
CA HIS A 47 11.32 13.17 24.14
C HIS A 47 10.09 12.38 23.68
N PHE A 48 9.62 12.60 22.45
CA PHE A 48 8.38 12.02 21.90
C PHE A 48 8.61 11.22 20.61
N VAL A 49 9.76 10.55 20.48
CA VAL A 49 10.13 9.77 19.29
C VAL A 49 9.04 8.74 18.92
N ASP A 50 8.54 8.01 19.92
CA ASP A 50 7.56 6.95 19.70
C ASP A 50 6.22 7.49 19.23
N GLU A 51 5.78 8.60 19.80
CA GLU A 51 4.54 9.27 19.44
C GLU A 51 4.61 9.88 18.04
N LEU A 52 5.76 10.45 17.66
CA LEU A 52 5.97 10.98 16.31
C LEU A 52 6.01 9.85 15.26
N ALA A 53 6.68 8.73 15.57
CA ALA A 53 6.83 7.62 14.63
C ALA A 53 5.56 6.77 14.49
N THR A 54 4.84 6.54 15.59
CA THR A 54 3.74 5.56 15.63
C THR A 54 2.40 6.11 16.11
N GLY A 55 2.35 7.37 16.56
CA GLY A 55 1.14 7.97 17.11
C GLY A 55 -0.02 8.01 16.13
N ALA A 56 0.25 8.31 14.85
CA ALA A 56 -0.76 8.27 13.80
C ALA A 56 -1.40 6.87 13.67
N SER A 57 -0.57 5.82 13.60
CA SER A 57 -1.03 4.44 13.49
C SER A 57 -1.79 3.99 14.75
N ARG A 58 -1.33 4.36 15.95
CA ARG A 58 -2.02 4.05 17.21
C ARG A 58 -3.39 4.70 17.28
N LYS A 59 -3.50 5.99 16.96
CA LYS A 59 -4.78 6.70 16.95
C LYS A 59 -5.70 6.20 15.85
N ARG A 60 -5.15 5.84 14.69
CA ARG A 60 -5.92 5.21 13.62
C ARG A 60 -6.55 3.91 14.08
N ARG A 61 -5.81 3.05 14.79
CA ARG A 61 -6.34 1.83 15.39
C ARG A 61 -7.50 2.13 16.35
N GLU A 62 -7.34 3.10 17.27
CA GLU A 62 -8.42 3.47 18.20
C GLU A 62 -9.71 3.90 17.46
N VAL A 63 -9.58 4.70 16.41
CA VAL A 63 -10.72 5.13 15.58
C VAL A 63 -11.38 3.92 14.89
N VAL A 64 -10.58 2.99 14.37
CA VAL A 64 -11.09 1.75 13.77
C VAL A 64 -11.81 0.88 14.79
N ASP A 65 -11.27 0.74 16.00
CA ASP A 65 -11.90 -0.01 17.09
C ASP A 65 -13.27 0.59 17.46
N LEU A 66 -13.38 1.93 17.51
CA LEU A 66 -14.66 2.62 17.74
C LEU A 66 -15.65 2.40 16.58
N LEU A 67 -15.17 2.43 15.34
CA LEU A 67 -15.99 2.13 14.15
C LEU A 67 -16.56 0.71 14.20
N TYR A 68 -15.74 -0.29 14.53
CA TYR A 68 -16.21 -1.67 14.67
C TYR A 68 -17.23 -1.85 15.79
N LYS A 69 -17.01 -1.20 16.95
CA LYS A 69 -18.00 -1.20 18.05
C LYS A 69 -19.33 -0.60 17.61
N SER A 70 -19.30 0.54 16.92
CA SER A 70 -20.49 1.21 16.40
C SER A 70 -21.22 0.39 15.33
N ALA A 71 -20.47 -0.25 14.43
CA ALA A 71 -21.01 -1.12 13.40
C ALA A 71 -21.70 -2.35 14.00
N ARG A 72 -21.10 -2.98 15.02
CA ARG A 72 -21.71 -4.09 15.77
C ARG A 72 -23.01 -3.70 16.49
N ALA A 73 -23.14 -2.44 16.88
CA ALA A 73 -24.37 -1.90 17.46
C ALA A 73 -25.45 -1.58 16.40
N GLY A 74 -25.21 -1.86 15.12
CA GLY A 74 -26.18 -1.66 14.03
C GLY A 74 -26.11 -0.29 13.37
N ASN A 75 -25.07 0.52 13.61
CA ASN A 75 -24.91 1.80 12.93
C ASN A 75 -24.51 1.60 11.46
N VAL A 76 -25.48 1.80 10.55
CA VAL A 76 -25.31 1.62 9.10
C VAL A 76 -24.21 2.52 8.51
N SER A 77 -24.04 3.74 9.02
CA SER A 77 -22.98 4.64 8.54
C SER A 77 -21.59 4.12 8.89
N ALA A 78 -21.42 3.51 10.07
CA ALA A 78 -20.16 2.88 10.47
C ALA A 78 -19.87 1.63 9.63
N ILE A 79 -20.89 0.82 9.34
CA ILE A 79 -20.79 -0.36 8.45
C ILE A 79 -20.31 0.07 7.07
N LYS A 80 -20.98 1.04 6.43
CA LYS A 80 -20.59 1.56 5.11
C LYS A 80 -19.15 2.09 5.09
N LYS A 81 -18.73 2.79 6.14
CA LYS A 81 -17.35 3.32 6.20
C LYS A 81 -16.31 2.20 6.33
N LEU A 82 -16.62 1.13 7.07
CA LEU A 82 -15.75 -0.04 7.15
C LEU A 82 -15.71 -0.81 5.83
N GLU A 83 -16.82 -0.96 5.13
CA GLU A 83 -16.87 -1.54 3.78
C GLU A 83 -15.99 -0.77 2.79
N GLU A 84 -16.08 0.57 2.79
CA GLU A 84 -15.22 1.43 1.95
C GLU A 84 -13.72 1.20 2.26
N MET A 85 -13.36 1.17 3.55
CA MET A 85 -11.98 0.96 3.97
C MET A 85 -11.43 -0.42 3.60
N THR A 86 -12.23 -1.47 3.79
CA THR A 86 -11.84 -2.86 3.49
C THR A 86 -11.81 -3.14 1.98
N GLY A 87 -12.72 -2.52 1.21
CA GLY A 87 -12.72 -2.58 -0.25
C GLY A 87 -11.48 -1.93 -0.86
N ALA A 88 -11.06 -0.76 -0.36
CA ALA A 88 -9.84 -0.09 -0.81
C ALA A 88 -8.57 -0.92 -0.53
N ALA A 89 -8.50 -1.60 0.62
CA ALA A 89 -7.38 -2.47 0.96
C ALA A 89 -7.27 -3.67 -0.01
N SER A 90 -8.41 -4.31 -0.32
CA SER A 90 -8.49 -5.44 -1.25
C SER A 90 -8.11 -5.03 -2.68
N ALA A 91 -8.51 -3.82 -3.11
CA ALA A 91 -8.12 -3.28 -4.41
C ALA A 91 -6.60 -3.02 -4.49
N ALA A 92 -6.01 -2.42 -3.45
CA ALA A 92 -4.58 -2.18 -3.38
C ALA A 92 -3.75 -3.48 -3.37
N GLU A 93 -4.22 -4.52 -2.68
CA GLU A 93 -3.62 -5.86 -2.73
C GLU A 93 -3.76 -6.50 -4.12
N GLY A 94 -4.92 -6.34 -4.75
CA GLY A 94 -5.16 -6.77 -6.13
C GLY A 94 -4.25 -6.09 -7.16
N VAL A 95 -3.76 -4.87 -6.88
CA VAL A 95 -2.79 -4.16 -7.74
C VAL A 95 -1.36 -4.62 -7.44
N ARG A 96 -0.98 -4.78 -6.17
CA ARG A 96 0.33 -5.29 -5.75
C ARG A 96 0.58 -6.72 -6.26
N SER A 97 -0.41 -7.60 -6.13
CA SER A 97 -0.37 -8.98 -6.64
C SER A 97 -0.34 -9.07 -8.17
N ARG A 98 -0.84 -8.04 -8.87
CA ARG A 98 -0.79 -7.94 -10.34
C ARG A 98 0.53 -7.39 -10.88
N GLY A 99 1.52 -7.14 -10.02
CA GLY A 99 2.89 -6.81 -10.44
C GLY A 99 3.04 -5.49 -11.21
N TRP A 100 2.07 -4.58 -11.12
CA TRP A 100 2.19 -3.26 -11.74
C TRP A 100 2.81 -2.27 -10.74
N GLY A 101 4.14 -2.23 -10.73
CA GLY A 101 4.92 -1.36 -9.86
C GLY A 101 6.23 -2.05 -9.47
N GLY A 102 7.28 -1.80 -10.24
CA GLY A 102 8.63 -2.28 -9.94
C GLY A 102 9.31 -1.37 -8.94
N ASP A 103 9.40 -1.81 -7.70
CA ASP A 103 10.47 -1.47 -6.77
C ASP A 103 10.85 -2.73 -5.97
N ALA A 104 12.08 -3.19 -6.23
CA ALA A 104 12.64 -4.40 -5.66
C ALA A 104 12.95 -4.19 -4.17
N SER A 105 12.00 -4.52 -3.28
CA SER A 105 12.29 -5.01 -1.91
C SER A 105 11.01 -5.45 -1.19
N GLY A 106 10.68 -6.74 -1.28
CA GLY A 106 9.62 -7.39 -0.50
C GLY A 106 9.69 -8.91 -0.67
N PRO A 107 9.49 -9.70 0.40
CA PRO A 107 10.14 -10.99 0.58
C PRO A 107 9.61 -12.04 -0.38
N ALA A 108 10.51 -12.91 -0.84
CA ALA A 108 10.21 -14.11 -1.60
C ALA A 108 9.27 -15.02 -0.79
N VAL A 109 7.97 -14.90 -1.04
CA VAL A 109 7.01 -15.93 -0.67
C VAL A 109 7.18 -17.08 -1.65
N THR A 110 7.69 -18.19 -1.15
CA THR A 110 7.81 -19.46 -1.85
C THR A 110 6.39 -19.99 -2.07
N GLU A 111 5.86 -19.80 -3.28
CA GLU A 111 4.61 -20.46 -3.69
C GLU A 111 4.85 -21.97 -3.87
N PRO A 112 3.97 -22.86 -3.37
CA PRO A 112 4.00 -24.25 -3.78
C PRO A 112 3.50 -24.35 -5.24
N ALA A 113 4.27 -25.09 -6.04
CA ALA A 113 4.09 -25.41 -7.45
C ALA A 113 2.64 -25.31 -7.97
N ALA A 114 2.33 -24.21 -8.66
CA ALA A 114 1.19 -24.11 -9.55
C ALA A 114 1.63 -24.57 -10.94
N GLU A 115 0.97 -25.62 -11.43
CA GLU A 115 1.08 -26.18 -12.76
C GLU A 115 1.16 -25.09 -13.85
N ALA A 116 2.05 -25.33 -14.81
CA ALA A 116 2.41 -24.42 -15.89
C ALA A 116 1.19 -23.72 -16.51
N ARG A 117 0.97 -22.46 -16.13
CA ARG A 117 0.05 -21.58 -16.84
C ARG A 117 0.61 -21.48 -18.26
N PRO A 118 -0.16 -21.86 -19.31
CA PRO A 118 0.36 -21.83 -20.67
C PRO A 118 0.86 -20.42 -20.96
N GLU A 119 2.10 -20.32 -21.46
CA GLU A 119 2.70 -19.07 -21.87
C GLU A 119 1.68 -18.33 -22.74
N LYS A 120 1.22 -17.17 -22.25
CA LYS A 120 0.23 -16.36 -22.96
C LYS A 120 0.93 -15.80 -24.19
N LEU A 121 0.86 -16.58 -25.26
CA LEU A 121 1.30 -16.23 -26.58
C LEU A 121 0.78 -14.83 -26.89
N GLY A 122 1.65 -13.93 -27.35
CA GLY A 122 1.27 -12.53 -27.53
C GLY A 122 0.04 -12.42 -28.44
N LYS A 123 -0.83 -11.42 -28.23
CA LYS A 123 -2.05 -11.23 -29.06
C LYS A 123 -1.78 -11.30 -30.57
N LYS A 124 -0.56 -10.97 -31.01
CA LYS A 124 -0.12 -11.07 -32.41
C LYS A 124 0.17 -12.51 -32.87
N GLU A 125 0.84 -13.30 -32.03
CA GLU A 125 1.19 -14.68 -32.33
C GLU A 125 -0.04 -15.60 -32.24
N GLU A 126 -0.97 -15.32 -31.33
CA GLU A 126 -2.26 -16.03 -31.25
C GLU A 126 -3.10 -15.79 -32.51
N GLN A 127 -3.14 -14.54 -33.00
CA GLN A 127 -3.78 -14.20 -34.27
C GLN A 127 -3.11 -14.90 -35.46
N GLN A 128 -1.78 -14.97 -35.49
CA GLN A 128 -1.05 -15.63 -36.56
C GLN A 128 -1.29 -17.14 -36.57
N ARG A 129 -1.24 -17.80 -35.41
CA ARG A 129 -1.57 -19.22 -35.29
C ARG A 129 -3.03 -19.52 -35.63
N ALA A 130 -3.95 -18.62 -35.27
CA ALA A 130 -5.35 -18.74 -35.66
C ALA A 130 -5.51 -18.60 -37.18
N ALA A 131 -4.80 -17.68 -37.82
CA ALA A 131 -4.80 -17.50 -39.28
C ALA A 131 -4.21 -18.70 -40.02
N GLU A 132 -3.12 -19.29 -39.51
CA GLU A 132 -2.51 -20.51 -40.06
C GLU A 132 -3.43 -21.74 -39.96
N GLN A 133 -4.34 -21.75 -38.98
CA GLN A 133 -5.31 -22.83 -38.78
C GLN A 133 -6.58 -22.68 -39.62
N VAL A 134 -6.75 -21.60 -40.40
CA VAL A 134 -7.90 -21.43 -41.29
C VAL A 134 -7.74 -22.28 -42.55
N GLY A 135 -8.59 -23.30 -42.69
CA GLY A 135 -8.65 -24.19 -43.87
C GLY A 135 -9.84 -23.92 -44.80
N GLY A 136 -9.96 -24.73 -45.86
CA GLY A 136 -11.10 -24.69 -46.79
C GLY A 136 -11.04 -23.52 -47.78
N LYS A 137 -12.16 -22.82 -47.99
CA LYS A 137 -12.29 -21.71 -48.96
C LYS A 137 -11.34 -20.53 -48.67
N TYR A 138 -10.83 -20.43 -47.45
CA TYR A 138 -9.96 -19.36 -46.97
C TYR A 138 -8.52 -19.85 -46.67
N ALA A 139 -8.16 -21.06 -47.13
CA ALA A 139 -6.81 -21.58 -46.96
C ALA A 139 -5.79 -20.75 -47.74
N VAL A 140 -4.59 -20.60 -47.18
CA VAL A 140 -3.47 -19.92 -47.87
C VAL A 140 -3.11 -20.65 -49.17
N PRO A 141 -3.00 -19.95 -50.31
CA PRO A 141 -2.65 -20.57 -51.58
C PRO A 141 -1.22 -21.11 -51.55
N SER A 142 -0.99 -22.28 -52.14
CA SER A 142 0.35 -22.87 -52.24
C SER A 142 1.28 -22.00 -53.07
N ALA A 143 2.52 -21.83 -52.63
CA ALA A 143 3.53 -21.05 -53.35
C ALA A 143 3.73 -21.56 -54.80
N PRO A 144 3.99 -20.66 -55.77
CA PRO A 144 4.23 -21.04 -57.16
C PRO A 144 5.51 -21.88 -57.27
N LYS A 145 5.46 -22.95 -58.07
CA LYS A 145 6.63 -23.76 -58.38
C LYS A 145 7.55 -22.98 -59.33
N LEU A 146 8.71 -22.58 -58.83
CA LEU A 146 9.76 -22.01 -59.67
C LEU A 146 10.38 -23.14 -60.51
N VAL A 147 10.10 -23.15 -61.81
CA VAL A 147 10.83 -24.00 -62.76
C VAL A 147 12.08 -23.22 -63.16
N VAL A 148 13.22 -23.58 -62.57
CA VAL A 148 14.52 -23.06 -63.01
C VAL A 148 14.92 -23.86 -64.24
N VAL A 149 14.68 -23.30 -65.43
CA VAL A 149 15.23 -23.81 -66.69
C VAL A 149 16.59 -23.15 -66.87
N ASN A 150 17.66 -23.86 -66.51
CA ASN A 150 19.02 -23.48 -66.88
C ASN A 150 19.41 -24.30 -68.11
N GLU A 151 19.49 -23.63 -69.26
CA GLU A 151 20.27 -24.10 -70.43
C GLU A 151 21.67 -23.49 -70.38
#